data_AF-A0A7W0H6A7-F1
#
_entry.id   AF-A0A7W0H6A7-F1
#
_cell.length_a   1.000
_cell.length_b   1.000
_cell.length_c   1.000
_cell.angle_alpha   90.00
_cell.angle_beta   90.00
_cell.angle_gamma   90.00
#
_symmetry.space_group_name_H-M   'P 1'
#
loop_
_entity.id
_entity.type
_entity.pdbx_description
1 polymer ?
#
loop_
_entity_poly.entity_id
_entity_poly.type
_entity_poly.pdbx_seq_one_letter_code
_entity_poly.pdbx_strand_id
1 'polypeptide(L)'
;MKPPPFEYAAPGSIPEALELLREEPEATTLLAGGQSLIPMLNMRMAQPQLVVDLNRVQGLDAIERTPDGRLRIGSMVRQRRLETEPAVRERLPLMTQAARHIAHLPIRSRGTVGGSLAHADPAAELPATVAALNGRLLV
;
A
#
# COMPACT_ATOMS: atom_id res chain seq x y z
N MET A 1 20.57 13.05 -1.57
CA MET A 1 19.42 13.89 -1.20
C MET A 1 18.81 13.33 0.09
N LYS A 2 18.52 14.18 1.09
CA LYS A 2 18.07 13.78 2.44
C LYS A 2 16.70 14.42 2.72
N PRO A 3 15.75 13.69 3.35
CA PRO A 3 14.45 14.27 3.67
C PRO A 3 14.57 15.32 4.78
N PRO A 4 13.58 16.23 4.92
CA PRO A 4 13.50 17.08 6.09
C PRO A 4 13.30 16.23 7.36
N PRO A 5 13.62 16.77 8.55
CA PRO A 5 13.24 16.13 9.81
C PRO A 5 11.72 15.92 9.88
N PHE A 6 11.32 14.78 10.43
CA PHE A 6 9.94 14.44 10.75
C PHE A 6 9.94 13.53 11.97
N GLU A 7 8.84 13.50 12.69
CA GLU A 7 8.55 12.51 13.72
C GLU A 7 8.09 11.20 13.11
N TYR A 8 8.30 10.10 13.83
CA TYR A 8 7.98 8.76 13.36
C TYR A 8 7.22 8.00 14.43
N ALA A 9 6.07 7.45 14.03
CA ALA A 9 5.27 6.57 14.86
C ALA A 9 5.06 5.23 14.14
N ALA A 10 5.03 4.13 14.90
CA ALA A 10 4.82 2.77 14.36
C ALA A 10 3.77 2.01 15.18
N PRO A 11 2.48 2.38 15.04
CA PRO A 11 1.38 1.78 15.80
C PRO A 11 1.23 0.28 15.51
N GLY A 12 0.66 -0.45 16.47
CA GLY A 12 0.39 -1.89 16.35
C GLY A 12 -0.99 -2.21 15.77
N SER A 13 -1.89 -1.23 15.74
CA SER A 13 -3.30 -1.44 15.40
C SER A 13 -3.87 -0.34 14.49
N ILE A 14 -4.96 -0.67 13.79
CA ILE A 14 -5.68 0.30 12.94
C ILE A 14 -6.24 1.46 13.78
N PRO A 15 -6.87 1.22 14.95
CA PRO A 15 -7.35 2.32 15.80
C PRO A 15 -6.24 3.31 16.19
N GLU A 16 -5.07 2.83 16.63
CA GLU A 16 -3.94 3.70 16.98
C GLU A 16 -3.44 4.51 15.76
N ALA A 17 -3.35 3.88 14.58
CA ALA A 17 -2.93 4.57 13.37
C ALA A 17 -3.95 5.67 12.96
N LEU A 18 -5.24 5.41 13.13
CA LEU A 18 -6.30 6.38 12.86
C LEU A 18 -6.34 7.51 13.90
N GLU A 19 -5.98 7.25 15.15
CA GLU A 19 -5.88 8.27 16.19
C GLU A 19 -4.78 9.28 15.84
N LEU A 20 -3.57 8.80 15.56
CA LEU A 20 -2.44 9.62 15.11
C LEU A 20 -2.78 10.44 13.84
N LEU A 21 -3.50 9.83 12.88
CA LEU A 21 -3.91 10.53 11.67
C LEU A 21 -4.95 11.62 11.94
N ARG A 22 -5.82 11.45 12.93
CA ARG A 22 -6.88 12.41 13.26
C ARG A 22 -6.38 13.63 14.01
N GLU A 23 -5.29 13.50 14.77
CA GLU A 23 -4.70 14.62 15.53
C GLU A 23 -4.26 15.74 14.60
N GLU A 24 -3.47 15.44 13.56
CA GLU A 24 -3.03 16.41 12.56
C GLU A 24 -3.06 15.84 11.12
N PRO A 25 -4.24 15.77 10.47
CA PRO A 25 -4.40 15.09 9.18
C PRO A 25 -3.55 15.69 8.04
N GLU A 26 -3.36 17.02 8.04
CA GLU A 26 -2.60 17.71 6.98
C GLU A 26 -1.08 17.61 7.17
N ALA A 27 -0.63 17.44 8.42
CA ALA A 27 0.78 17.33 8.76
C ALA A 27 1.27 15.87 8.83
N THR A 28 0.34 14.91 8.79
CA THR A 28 0.61 13.48 8.92
C THR A 28 0.55 12.77 7.58
N THR A 29 1.48 11.85 7.34
CA THR A 29 1.41 10.94 6.20
C THR A 29 1.59 9.49 6.65
N LEU A 30 1.01 8.57 5.87
CA LEU A 30 1.07 7.13 6.14
C LEU A 30 2.19 6.48 5.34
N LEU A 31 3.08 5.77 6.01
CA LEU A 31 4.14 4.97 5.40
C LEU A 31 3.69 3.52 5.26
N ALA A 32 3.42 3.12 4.02
CA ALA A 32 3.22 1.72 3.65
C ALA A 32 4.55 1.07 3.20
N GLY A 33 4.68 0.72 1.91
CA GLY A 33 5.93 0.18 1.34
C GLY A 33 7.05 1.20 1.11
N GLY A 34 6.73 2.49 1.15
CA GLY A 34 7.68 3.61 0.99
C GLY A 34 8.23 3.83 -0.42
N GLN A 35 7.76 3.11 -1.44
CA GLN A 35 8.37 3.16 -2.78
C GLN A 35 8.07 4.44 -3.57
N SER A 36 6.98 5.13 -3.26
CA SER A 36 6.72 6.50 -3.76
C SER A 36 7.06 7.55 -2.70
N LEU A 37 6.64 7.31 -1.45
CA LEU A 37 6.78 8.28 -0.37
C LEU A 37 8.25 8.62 -0.05
N ILE A 38 9.14 7.62 0.11
CA ILE A 38 10.53 7.90 0.49
C ILE A 38 11.26 8.72 -0.58
N PRO A 39 11.15 8.43 -1.90
CA PRO A 39 11.62 9.34 -2.94
C PRO A 39 11.05 10.75 -2.84
N MET A 40 9.73 10.90 -2.63
CA MET A 40 9.09 12.21 -2.48
C MET A 40 9.64 13.00 -1.28
N LEU A 41 9.88 12.35 -0.15
CA LEU A 41 10.50 12.97 1.03
C LEU A 41 11.95 13.40 0.72
N ASN A 42 12.74 12.51 0.11
CA ASN A 42 14.13 12.79 -0.25
C ASN A 42 14.26 13.97 -1.22
N MET A 43 13.30 14.10 -2.16
CA MET A 43 13.21 15.20 -3.12
C MET A 43 12.45 16.42 -2.59
N ARG A 44 11.97 16.38 -1.34
CA ARG A 44 11.18 17.43 -0.66
C ARG A 44 9.89 17.82 -1.38
N MET A 45 9.32 16.89 -2.16
CA MET A 45 7.99 17.02 -2.75
C MET A 45 6.88 16.81 -1.72
N ALA A 46 7.18 16.04 -0.66
CA ALA A 46 6.35 15.92 0.54
C ALA A 46 7.18 16.27 1.77
N GLN A 47 6.59 16.99 2.71
CA GLN A 47 7.27 17.48 3.92
C GLN A 47 6.32 17.37 5.13
N PRO A 48 5.91 16.15 5.51
CA PRO A 48 5.06 15.93 6.67
C PRO A 48 5.82 16.25 7.96
N GLN A 49 5.10 16.57 9.01
CA GLN A 49 5.65 16.64 10.38
C GLN A 49 5.70 15.25 11.01
N LEU A 50 4.72 14.39 10.72
CA LEU A 50 4.62 13.03 11.25
C LEU A 50 4.52 11.99 10.13
N VAL A 51 5.31 10.92 10.24
CA VAL A 51 5.20 9.71 9.41
C VAL A 51 4.72 8.55 10.27
N VAL A 52 3.52 8.05 9.97
CA VAL A 52 2.91 6.89 10.65
C VAL A 52 3.16 5.62 9.84
N ASP A 53 3.99 4.73 10.35
CA ASP A 53 4.39 3.47 9.71
C ASP A 53 3.39 2.35 9.98
N LEU A 54 2.74 1.89 8.90
CA LEU A 54 1.73 0.84 8.94
C LEU A 54 2.32 -0.58 8.93
N ASN A 55 3.64 -0.75 8.81
CA ASN A 55 4.28 -2.07 8.67
C ASN A 55 4.16 -2.96 9.92
N ARG A 56 3.74 -2.40 11.06
CA ARG A 56 3.46 -3.15 12.31
C ARG A 56 1.98 -3.31 12.61
N VAL A 57 1.10 -2.69 11.80
CA VAL A 57 -0.35 -2.74 12.00
C VAL A 57 -0.87 -4.11 11.60
N GLN A 58 -1.48 -4.80 12.56
CA GLN A 58 -2.00 -6.14 12.36
C GLN A 58 -3.25 -6.17 11.46
N GLY A 59 -3.42 -7.27 10.73
CA GLY A 59 -4.63 -7.53 9.92
C GLY A 59 -4.67 -6.83 8.56
N LEU A 60 -3.65 -6.05 8.19
CA LEU A 60 -3.60 -5.34 6.91
C LEU A 60 -2.83 -6.09 5.80
N ASP A 61 -2.18 -7.21 6.10
CA ASP A 61 -1.29 -7.91 5.16
C ASP A 61 -1.83 -9.27 4.69
N ALA A 62 -3.09 -9.59 5.00
CA ALA A 62 -3.72 -10.86 4.67
C ALA A 62 -4.28 -10.91 3.22
N ILE A 63 -4.34 -12.11 2.65
CA ILE A 63 -5.08 -12.42 1.42
C ILE A 63 -6.04 -13.55 1.76
N GLU A 64 -7.35 -13.30 1.62
CA GLU A 64 -8.37 -14.20 2.12
C GLU A 64 -9.51 -14.39 1.12
N ARG A 65 -10.08 -15.58 1.11
CA ARG A 65 -11.32 -15.86 0.40
C ARG A 65 -12.49 -15.44 1.26
N THR A 66 -13.41 -14.71 0.66
CA THR A 66 -14.65 -14.28 1.31
C THR A 66 -15.78 -15.27 1.02
N PRO A 67 -16.83 -15.33 1.87
CA PRO A 67 -17.95 -16.27 1.67
C PRO A 67 -18.69 -16.10 0.34
N ASP A 68 -18.69 -14.89 -0.24
CA ASP A 68 -19.30 -14.59 -1.54
C ASP A 68 -18.40 -14.94 -2.74
N GLY A 69 -17.26 -15.59 -2.48
CA GLY A 69 -16.34 -16.08 -3.50
C GLY A 69 -15.31 -15.08 -4.01
N ARG A 70 -15.27 -13.85 -3.46
CA ARG A 70 -14.24 -12.84 -3.81
C ARG A 70 -12.94 -13.07 -3.03
N LEU A 71 -11.87 -12.40 -3.47
CA LEU A 71 -10.65 -12.26 -2.69
C LEU A 71 -10.63 -10.90 -1.98
N ARG A 72 -10.40 -10.92 -0.67
CA ARG A 72 -10.03 -9.76 0.13
C ARG A 72 -8.51 -9.69 0.19
N ILE A 73 -7.94 -8.58 -0.28
CA ILE A 73 -6.50 -8.34 -0.31
C ILE A 73 -6.22 -7.16 0.63
N GLY A 74 -5.43 -7.38 1.66
CA GLY A 74 -5.05 -6.36 2.62
C GLY A 74 -4.20 -5.25 2.00
N SER A 75 -4.34 -4.02 2.51
CA SER A 75 -3.64 -2.84 2.00
C SER A 75 -2.11 -2.94 2.12
N MET A 76 -1.61 -3.67 3.10
CA MET A 76 -0.18 -3.90 3.35
C MET A 76 0.38 -5.16 2.69
N VAL A 77 -0.44 -5.89 1.90
CA VAL A 77 0.05 -6.99 1.06
C VAL A 77 1.12 -6.46 0.12
N ARG A 78 2.31 -7.09 0.15
CA ARG A 78 3.41 -6.74 -0.76
C ARG A 78 3.03 -7.07 -2.20
N GLN A 79 3.43 -6.21 -3.14
CA GLN A 79 3.26 -6.45 -4.57
C GLN A 79 3.93 -7.76 -5.00
N ARG A 80 5.06 -8.12 -4.39
CA ARG A 80 5.68 -9.43 -4.61
C ARG A 80 4.80 -10.59 -4.17
N ARG A 81 4.13 -10.48 -3.01
CA ARG A 81 3.18 -11.51 -2.56
C ARG A 81 2.00 -11.60 -3.52
N LEU A 82 1.45 -10.47 -3.95
CA LEU A 82 0.40 -10.41 -4.98
C LEU A 82 0.83 -11.11 -6.30
N GLU A 83 2.08 -10.95 -6.72
CA GLU A 83 2.66 -11.56 -7.92
C GLU A 83 2.77 -13.10 -7.83
N THR A 84 3.02 -13.63 -6.62
CA THR A 84 3.36 -15.05 -6.42
C THR A 84 2.30 -15.89 -5.73
N GLU A 85 1.33 -15.27 -5.04
CA GLU A 85 0.29 -15.97 -4.27
C GLU A 85 -0.57 -16.87 -5.19
N PRO A 86 -0.62 -18.20 -4.97
CA PRO A 86 -1.39 -19.12 -5.80
C PRO A 86 -2.89 -18.75 -5.87
N ALA A 87 -3.49 -18.36 -4.74
CA ALA A 87 -4.89 -17.97 -4.71
C ALA A 87 -5.19 -16.77 -5.63
N VAL A 88 -4.27 -15.80 -5.72
CA VAL A 88 -4.40 -14.65 -6.62
C VAL A 88 -4.25 -15.10 -8.07
N ARG A 89 -3.25 -15.94 -8.37
CA ARG A 89 -3.05 -16.48 -9.73
C ARG A 89 -4.28 -17.22 -10.25
N GLU A 90 -4.91 -18.03 -9.40
CA GLU A 90 -6.08 -18.84 -9.75
C GLU A 90 -7.34 -17.99 -9.97
N ARG A 91 -7.59 -17.01 -9.10
CA ARG A 91 -8.86 -16.26 -9.08
C ARG A 91 -8.81 -14.92 -9.78
N LEU A 92 -7.66 -14.26 -9.78
CA LEU A 92 -7.42 -12.93 -10.33
C LEU A 92 -6.17 -12.94 -11.21
N PRO A 93 -6.10 -13.77 -12.28
CA PRO A 93 -4.91 -13.91 -13.10
C PRO A 93 -4.41 -12.58 -13.69
N LEU A 94 -5.33 -11.65 -13.97
CA LEU A 94 -4.98 -10.30 -14.43
C LEU A 94 -4.17 -9.52 -13.39
N MET A 95 -4.47 -9.63 -12.09
CA MET A 95 -3.68 -9.00 -11.01
C MET A 95 -2.25 -9.54 -10.99
N THR A 96 -2.10 -10.86 -11.14
CA THR A 96 -0.77 -11.50 -11.20
C THR A 96 0.02 -11.06 -12.43
N GLN A 97 -0.63 -10.89 -13.59
CA GLN A 97 0.01 -10.38 -14.80
C GLN A 97 0.44 -8.92 -14.62
N ALA A 98 -0.47 -8.05 -14.17
CA ALA A 98 -0.20 -6.64 -13.90
C ALA A 98 0.96 -6.46 -12.92
N ALA A 99 1.00 -7.25 -11.84
CA ALA A 99 2.06 -7.18 -10.83
C ALA A 99 3.47 -7.41 -11.41
N ARG A 100 3.62 -8.13 -12.52
CA ARG A 100 4.92 -8.36 -13.17
C ARG A 100 5.46 -7.13 -13.89
N HIS A 101 4.59 -6.20 -14.27
CA HIS A 101 4.95 -4.95 -14.93
C HIS A 101 5.30 -3.84 -13.93
N ILE A 102 4.95 -4.02 -12.64
CA ILE A 102 5.30 -3.06 -11.59
C ILE A 102 6.82 -3.11 -11.35
N ALA A 103 7.54 -2.15 -11.91
CA ALA A 103 8.96 -1.89 -11.64
C ALA A 103 9.85 -3.16 -11.61
N HIS A 104 10.85 -3.20 -10.74
CA HIS A 104 11.77 -4.32 -10.54
C HIS A 104 11.58 -4.95 -9.14
N LEU A 105 12.14 -6.14 -8.95
CA LEU A 105 11.90 -6.97 -7.76
C LEU A 105 12.10 -6.26 -6.41
N PRO A 106 13.19 -5.52 -6.15
CA PRO A 106 13.35 -4.73 -4.92
C PRO A 106 12.17 -3.80 -4.60
N ILE A 107 11.65 -3.09 -5.61
CA ILE A 107 10.47 -2.23 -5.46
C ILE A 107 9.25 -3.09 -5.12
N ARG A 108 9.00 -4.18 -5.83
CA ARG A 108 7.85 -5.06 -5.54
C ARG A 108 7.93 -5.75 -4.19
N SER A 109 9.13 -6.03 -3.70
CA SER A 109 9.35 -6.66 -2.39
C SER A 109 8.96 -5.74 -1.22
N ARG A 110 8.95 -4.42 -1.43
CA ARG A 110 8.54 -3.44 -0.42
C ARG A 110 7.21 -2.78 -0.72
N GLY A 111 6.94 -2.45 -1.97
CA GLY A 111 5.70 -1.86 -2.44
C GLY A 111 4.49 -2.68 -2.02
N THR A 112 3.42 -2.00 -1.68
CA THR A 112 2.18 -2.59 -1.14
C THR A 112 1.02 -2.30 -2.07
N VAL A 113 0.03 -3.19 -2.09
CA VAL A 113 -1.20 -3.01 -2.89
C VAL A 113 -1.91 -1.71 -2.53
N GLY A 114 -2.17 -1.50 -1.23
CA GLY A 114 -2.84 -0.30 -0.72
C GLY A 114 -2.03 0.97 -0.97
N GLY A 115 -0.72 0.94 -0.73
CA GLY A 115 0.15 2.09 -1.04
C GLY A 115 0.11 2.52 -2.50
N SER A 116 0.07 1.57 -3.45
CA SER A 116 -0.06 1.88 -4.88
C SER A 116 -1.44 2.46 -5.22
N LEU A 117 -2.51 1.89 -4.67
CA LEU A 117 -3.88 2.35 -4.92
C LEU A 117 -4.14 3.72 -4.31
N ALA A 118 -3.66 3.96 -3.09
CA ALA A 118 -3.81 5.23 -2.39
C ALA A 118 -2.97 6.36 -3.00
N HIS A 119 -1.78 6.04 -3.55
CA HIS A 119 -0.98 7.03 -4.27
C HIS A 119 -1.63 7.45 -5.60
N ALA A 120 -2.38 6.55 -6.23
CA ALA A 120 -3.20 6.82 -7.41
C ALA A 120 -2.46 7.47 -8.59
N ASP A 121 -1.18 7.12 -8.79
CA ASP A 121 -0.43 7.53 -9.97
C ASP A 121 -1.09 6.96 -11.25
N PRO A 122 -1.45 7.79 -12.24
CA PRO A 122 -2.05 7.33 -13.50
C PRO A 122 -1.21 6.29 -14.27
N ALA A 123 0.10 6.27 -14.06
CA ALA A 123 1.00 5.29 -14.68
C ALA A 123 1.05 3.95 -13.93
N ALA A 124 0.47 3.84 -12.73
CA ALA A 124 0.49 2.62 -11.95
C ALA A 124 -0.49 1.55 -12.50
N GLU A 125 -0.06 0.30 -12.45
CA GLU A 125 -0.83 -0.82 -13.01
C GLU A 125 -2.04 -1.18 -12.13
N LEU A 126 -1.90 -1.08 -10.80
CA LEU A 126 -2.91 -1.58 -9.87
C LEU A 126 -4.23 -0.79 -9.90
N PRO A 127 -4.26 0.56 -9.96
CA PRO A 127 -5.51 1.31 -10.11
C PRO A 127 -6.33 0.86 -11.33
N ALA A 128 -5.71 0.78 -12.51
CA ALA A 128 -6.36 0.33 -13.74
C ALA A 128 -6.85 -1.13 -13.64
N THR A 129 -6.03 -2.00 -13.05
CA THR A 129 -6.37 -3.43 -12.91
C THR A 129 -7.54 -3.64 -11.95
N VAL A 130 -7.56 -2.94 -10.82
CA VAL A 130 -8.67 -3.00 -9.85
C VAL A 130 -9.96 -2.50 -10.49
N ALA A 131 -9.91 -1.41 -11.25
CA ALA A 131 -11.06 -0.89 -11.98
C ALA A 131 -11.58 -1.90 -13.02
N ALA A 132 -10.70 -2.48 -13.83
CA ALA A 132 -11.06 -3.48 -14.84
C ALA A 132 -11.71 -4.73 -14.23
N LEU A 133 -11.33 -5.10 -13.01
CA LEU A 133 -11.89 -6.24 -12.27
C LEU A 133 -13.14 -5.89 -11.44
N ASN A 134 -13.66 -4.66 -11.53
CA ASN A 134 -14.75 -4.15 -10.69
C ASN A 134 -14.47 -4.34 -9.19
N GLY A 135 -13.20 -4.16 -8.80
CA GLY A 135 -12.77 -4.24 -7.40
C GLY A 135 -13.38 -3.13 -6.56
N ARG A 136 -13.46 -3.37 -5.24
CA ARG A 136 -13.97 -2.41 -4.27
C ARG A 136 -12.89 -2.10 -3.24
N LEU A 137 -12.77 -0.83 -2.89
CA LEU A 137 -11.92 -0.38 -1.79
C LEU A 137 -12.77 -0.22 -0.54
N LEU A 138 -12.27 -0.74 0.58
CA LEU A 138 -12.80 -0.45 1.90
C LEU A 138 -11.95 0.68 2.49
N VAL A 139 -12.60 1.79 2.80
CA VAL A 139 -12.01 3.01 3.40
C VAL A 139 -12.67 3.28 4.74
#